data_AF-A0A2T0TWZ7-F1
#
_entry.id   AF-A0A2T0TWZ7-F1
#
_cell.length_a   1.000
_cell.length_b   1.000
_cell.length_c   1.000
_cell.angle_alpha   90.00
_cell.angle_beta   90.00
_cell.angle_gamma   90.00
#
_symmetry.space_group_name_H-M   'P 1'
#
loop_
_entity.id
_entity.type
_entity.pdbx_description
1 polymer ?
#
loop_
_entity_poly.entity_id
_entity_poly.type
_entity_poly.pdbx_seq_one_letter_code
_entity_poly.pdbx_strand_id
1 'polypeptide(L)'
;MSTHENGTSPYRRALEAARALGRADGRLAVDVEPDGEPVLGPWCHGLDPEGLAHLVWEADGGPAPAGVVLNAPLWYAQGFREALACARAQQAGRHLTGRRPDRTCRPPAGRPCARLCGVLPAPRRPPDDSR
;
A
#
# COMPACT_ATOMS: atom_id res chain seq x y z
N MET A 1 -12.04 -21.62 -30.74
CA MET A 1 -11.28 -20.39 -30.45
C MET A 1 -11.30 -20.20 -28.94
N SER A 2 -10.31 -20.74 -28.23
CA SER A 2 -10.22 -20.59 -26.77
C SER A 2 -9.46 -19.31 -26.48
N THR A 3 -10.17 -18.27 -26.08
CA THR A 3 -9.58 -17.08 -25.49
C THR A 3 -8.87 -17.50 -24.21
N HIS A 4 -7.55 -17.55 -24.23
CA HIS A 4 -6.76 -17.60 -23.01
C HIS A 4 -6.95 -16.25 -22.30
N GLU A 5 -8.03 -16.12 -21.55
CA GLU A 5 -8.14 -15.10 -20.52
C GLU A 5 -6.96 -15.31 -19.59
N ASN A 6 -6.05 -14.33 -19.59
CA ASN A 6 -4.80 -14.39 -18.85
C ASN A 6 -5.13 -14.14 -17.36
N GLY A 7 -5.78 -15.13 -16.74
CA GLY A 7 -6.34 -15.07 -15.41
C GLY A 7 -5.22 -14.97 -14.38
N THR A 8 -5.16 -13.83 -13.69
CA THR A 8 -4.27 -13.66 -12.54
C THR A 8 -4.62 -14.69 -11.49
N SER A 9 -3.65 -15.48 -11.04
CA SER A 9 -3.91 -16.54 -10.06
C SER A 9 -4.52 -15.97 -8.77
N PRO A 10 -5.41 -16.70 -8.08
CA PRO A 10 -6.02 -16.24 -6.83
C PRO A 10 -4.98 -15.85 -5.77
N TYR A 11 -3.86 -16.59 -5.70
CA TYR A 11 -2.72 -16.26 -4.84
C TYR A 11 -2.09 -14.92 -5.19
N ARG A 12 -1.92 -14.63 -6.49
CA ARG A 12 -1.36 -13.36 -6.93
C ARG A 12 -2.32 -12.21 -6.62
N ARG A 13 -3.63 -12.41 -6.79
CA ARG A 13 -4.65 -11.44 -6.39
C ARG A 13 -4.60 -11.15 -4.88
N ALA A 14 -4.51 -12.20 -4.05
CA ALA A 14 -4.41 -12.05 -2.59
C ALA A 14 -3.12 -11.33 -2.16
N LEU A 15 -1.99 -11.64 -2.79
CA LEU A 15 -0.73 -10.92 -2.60
C LEU A 15 -0.88 -9.42 -2.93
N GLU A 16 -1.45 -9.11 -4.09
CA GLU A 16 -1.63 -7.74 -4.55
C GLU A 16 -2.61 -6.97 -3.65
N ALA A 17 -3.69 -7.61 -3.21
CA ALA A 17 -4.67 -7.07 -2.26
C ALA A 17 -4.04 -6.79 -0.89
N ALA A 18 -3.32 -7.75 -0.30
CA ALA A 18 -2.65 -7.57 0.99
C ALA A 18 -1.63 -6.41 0.94
N ARG A 19 -0.81 -6.35 -0.12
CA ARG A 19 0.13 -5.25 -0.32
C ARG A 19 -0.58 -3.91 -0.53
N ALA A 20 -1.71 -3.89 -1.25
CA ALA A 20 -2.48 -2.68 -1.47
C ALA A 20 -3.07 -2.14 -0.16
N LEU A 21 -3.61 -3.02 0.68
CA LEU A 21 -4.11 -2.68 2.01
C LEU A 21 -2.98 -2.09 2.87
N GLY A 22 -1.86 -2.80 2.98
CA GLY A 22 -0.70 -2.31 3.73
C GLY A 22 -0.22 -0.95 3.23
N ARG A 23 -0.15 -0.73 1.91
CA ARG A 23 0.24 0.57 1.35
C ARG A 23 -0.75 1.69 1.69
N ALA A 24 -2.04 1.40 1.79
CA ALA A 24 -3.04 2.38 2.19
C ALA A 24 -2.78 2.84 3.62
N ASP A 25 -2.61 1.88 4.54
CA ASP A 25 -2.38 2.17 5.96
C ASP A 25 -1.03 2.84 6.19
N GLY A 26 0.02 2.40 5.49
CA GLY A 26 1.35 3.00 5.60
C GLY A 26 1.40 4.46 5.12
N ARG A 27 0.51 4.86 4.19
CA ARG A 27 0.36 6.27 3.80
C ARG A 27 -0.34 7.09 4.88
N LEU A 28 -1.30 6.51 5.60
CA LEU A 28 -2.03 7.18 6.68
C LEU A 28 -1.19 7.30 7.95
N ALA A 29 -0.34 6.30 8.23
CA ALA A 29 0.51 6.27 9.41
C ALA A 29 1.50 7.44 9.48
N VAL A 30 1.85 8.04 8.34
CA VAL A 30 2.78 9.18 8.27
C VAL A 30 2.28 10.42 9.02
N ASP A 31 0.96 10.59 9.16
CA ASP A 31 0.35 11.75 9.81
C ASP A 31 0.09 11.52 11.30
N VAL A 32 0.25 10.28 11.79
CA VAL A 32 -0.19 9.85 13.13
C VAL A 32 0.95 9.33 13.99
N GLU A 33 1.94 8.64 13.42
CA GLU A 33 3.03 8.07 14.19
C GLU A 33 4.17 9.08 14.45
N PRO A 34 4.60 9.26 15.71
CA PRO A 34 5.79 10.07 16.01
C PRO A 34 7.05 9.45 15.38
N ASP A 35 8.07 10.28 15.15
CA ASP A 35 9.35 9.84 14.58
C ASP A 35 9.93 8.66 15.38
N GLY A 36 9.91 7.48 14.77
CA GLY A 36 10.32 6.22 15.41
C GLY A 36 10.12 5.00 14.49
N GLU A 37 10.70 3.87 14.89
CA GLU A 37 10.43 2.57 14.26
C GLU A 37 8.94 2.23 14.44
N PRO A 38 8.19 1.96 13.37
CA PRO A 38 6.81 1.53 13.50
C PRO A 38 6.80 0.22 14.29
N VAL A 39 6.25 0.28 15.51
CA VAL A 39 5.93 -0.94 16.24
C VAL A 39 4.79 -1.55 15.45
N LEU A 40 5.07 -2.65 14.75
CA LEU A 40 4.03 -3.46 14.14
C LEU A 40 3.12 -3.94 15.27
N GLY A 41 2.06 -3.18 15.55
CA GLY A 41 1.00 -3.51 16.50
C GLY A 41 0.24 -4.76 16.06
N PRO A 42 -0.77 -5.21 16.82
CA PRO A 42 -1.55 -6.38 16.47
C PRO A 42 -2.11 -6.17 15.06
N TRP A 43 -1.62 -7.02 14.18
CA TRP A 43 -1.61 -6.96 12.73
C TRP A 43 -2.88 -6.33 12.10
N CYS A 44 -2.68 -5.52 11.06
CA CYS A 44 -3.70 -5.10 10.09
C CYS A 44 -5.08 -4.73 10.68
N HIS A 45 -5.22 -3.58 11.34
CA HIS A 45 -6.47 -3.13 11.99
C HIS A 45 -6.93 -4.00 13.17
N GLY A 46 -6.03 -4.75 13.81
CA GLY A 46 -6.36 -5.67 14.89
C GLY A 46 -6.96 -7.00 14.39
N LEU A 47 -6.84 -7.29 13.09
CA LEU A 47 -7.18 -8.61 12.55
C LEU A 47 -6.10 -9.63 12.90
N ASP A 48 -6.53 -10.84 13.25
CA ASP A 48 -5.64 -11.99 13.29
C ASP A 48 -5.23 -12.41 11.86
N PRO A 49 -4.19 -13.24 11.72
CA PRO A 49 -3.74 -13.73 10.41
C PRO A 49 -4.84 -14.35 9.57
N GLU A 50 -5.75 -15.10 10.19
CA GLU A 50 -6.87 -15.78 9.55
C GLU A 50 -7.90 -14.78 8.99
N GLY A 51 -8.27 -13.76 9.76
CA GLY A 51 -9.19 -12.70 9.36
C GLY A 51 -8.63 -11.88 8.21
N LEU A 52 -7.34 -11.54 8.26
CA LEU A 52 -6.66 -10.88 7.14
C LEU A 52 -6.64 -11.78 5.90
N ALA A 53 -6.32 -13.06 6.05
CA ALA A 53 -6.28 -13.99 4.93
C ALA A 53 -7.64 -14.18 4.28
N HIS A 54 -8.71 -14.21 5.08
CA HIS A 54 -10.08 -14.25 4.57
C HIS A 54 -10.40 -12.98 3.77
N LEU A 55 -10.07 -11.81 4.32
CA LEU A 55 -10.27 -10.51 3.69
C LEU A 55 -9.56 -10.37 2.34
N VAL A 56 -8.34 -10.92 2.18
CA VAL A 56 -7.58 -10.76 0.93
C VAL A 56 -7.80 -11.89 -0.07
N TRP A 57 -8.29 -13.04 0.40
CA TRP A 57 -8.55 -14.18 -0.46
C TRP A 57 -9.82 -13.98 -1.30
N GLU A 58 -10.81 -13.25 -0.76
CA GLU A 58 -12.08 -12.87 -1.42
C GLU A 58 -12.59 -13.96 -2.36
N ALA A 59 -13.18 -15.01 -1.80
CA ALA A 59 -13.64 -16.13 -2.62
C ALA A 59 -15.07 -16.54 -2.28
N ASP A 60 -15.90 -16.52 -3.33
CA ASP A 60 -17.26 -17.07 -3.48
C ASP A 60 -17.40 -18.56 -3.11
N GLY A 61 -16.96 -19.00 -1.92
CA GLY A 61 -17.29 -20.33 -1.42
C GLY A 61 -16.21 -21.11 -0.67
N GLY A 62 -15.21 -20.51 -0.03
CA GLY A 62 -14.31 -21.31 0.81
C GLY A 62 -13.28 -20.60 1.69
N PRO A 63 -12.73 -21.32 2.68
CA PRO A 63 -11.70 -20.80 3.57
C PRO A 63 -10.41 -20.48 2.80
N ALA A 64 -9.66 -19.50 3.29
CA ALA A 64 -8.35 -19.16 2.74
C ALA A 64 -7.38 -20.35 2.93
N PRO A 65 -6.58 -20.71 1.90
CA PRO A 65 -5.56 -21.74 2.03
C PRO A 65 -4.53 -21.38 3.11
N ALA A 66 -3.97 -22.38 3.79
CA ALA A 66 -2.96 -22.17 4.84
C ALA A 66 -1.76 -21.33 4.37
N GLY A 67 -1.36 -21.46 3.09
CA GLY A 67 -0.32 -20.62 2.51
C GLY A 67 -0.68 -19.13 2.49
N VAL A 68 -1.95 -18.78 2.32
CA VAL A 68 -2.43 -17.39 2.38
C VAL A 68 -2.48 -16.91 3.83
N VAL A 69 -2.97 -17.75 4.75
CA VAL A 69 -2.98 -17.44 6.20
C VAL A 69 -1.58 -17.07 6.71
N LEU A 70 -0.57 -17.86 6.35
CA LEU A 70 0.80 -17.63 6.77
C LEU A 70 1.44 -16.40 6.13
N ASN A 71 1.06 -16.05 4.89
CA ASN A 71 1.79 -15.04 4.11
C ASN A 71 1.07 -13.70 4.00
N ALA A 72 -0.25 -13.64 4.11
CA ALA A 72 -1.00 -12.39 4.03
C ALA A 72 -0.48 -11.31 5.01
N PRO A 73 -0.15 -11.64 6.27
CA PRO A 73 0.40 -10.65 7.20
C PRO A 73 1.76 -10.11 6.76
N LEU A 74 2.62 -10.96 6.18
CA LEU A 74 3.93 -10.56 5.66
C LEU A 74 3.80 -9.65 4.43
N TRP A 75 2.87 -9.98 3.53
CA TRP A 75 2.59 -9.18 2.33
C TRP A 75 2.01 -7.81 2.68
N TYR A 76 1.11 -7.76 3.66
CA TYR A 76 0.61 -6.52 4.23
C TYR A 76 1.75 -5.67 4.82
N ALA A 77 2.55 -6.26 5.72
CA ALA A 77 3.64 -5.53 6.39
C ALA A 77 4.67 -4.99 5.40
N GLN A 78 4.91 -5.72 4.31
CA GLN A 78 5.73 -5.22 3.20
C GLN A 78 5.12 -3.96 2.57
N GLY A 79 3.85 -4.00 2.17
CA GLY A 79 3.19 -2.84 1.57
C GLY A 79 3.15 -1.62 2.50
N PHE A 80 2.92 -1.86 3.80
CA PHE A 80 2.95 -0.83 4.84
C PHE A 80 4.29 -0.13 4.92
N ARG A 81 5.39 -0.89 5.11
CA ARG A 81 6.74 -0.31 5.22
C ARG A 81 7.15 0.44 3.95
N GLU A 82 6.82 -0.09 2.78
CA GLU A 82 7.09 0.56 1.50
C GLU A 82 6.40 1.93 1.40
N ALA A 83 5.11 2.00 1.74
CA ALA A 83 4.35 3.24 1.71
C ALA A 83 4.80 4.25 2.76
N LEU A 84 5.05 3.79 3.99
CA LEU A 84 5.49 4.64 5.09
C LEU A 84 6.87 5.27 4.79
N ALA A 85 7.83 4.47 4.32
CA ALA A 85 9.13 4.98 3.92
C ALA A 85 9.02 6.01 2.79
N CYS A 86 8.16 5.76 1.80
CA CYS A 86 7.92 6.68 0.69
C CYS A 86 7.29 8.00 1.17
N ALA A 87 6.32 7.93 2.09
CA ALA A 87 5.64 9.11 2.63
C ALA A 87 6.58 9.97 3.48
N ARG A 88 7.40 9.34 4.35
CA ARG A 88 8.43 10.03 5.15
C ARG A 88 9.47 10.75 4.29
N ALA A 89 9.94 10.10 3.22
CA ALA A 89 10.86 10.71 2.28
C ALA A 89 10.26 11.95 1.58
N GLN A 90 8.96 11.93 1.27
CA GLN A 90 8.27 13.07 0.68
C GLN A 90 8.11 14.24 1.65
N GLN A 91 7.77 13.98 2.92
CA GLN A 91 7.72 15.02 3.95
C GLN A 91 9.09 15.68 4.16
N ALA A 92 10.16 14.88 4.30
CA ALA A 92 11.53 15.38 4.44
C ALA A 92 11.93 16.28 3.24
N GLY A 93 11.58 15.87 2.02
CA GLY A 93 11.81 16.68 0.81
C GLY A 93 11.04 18.00 0.78
N ARG A 94 9.80 18.04 1.29
CA ARG A 94 8.99 19.27 1.41
C ARG A 94 9.56 20.26 2.43
N HIS A 95 10.10 19.76 3.55
CA HIS A 95 10.76 20.62 4.53
C HIS A 95 12.02 21.31 3.97
N LEU A 96 12.74 20.65 3.06
CA LEU A 96 13.91 21.23 2.41
C LEU A 96 13.56 22.26 1.34
N THR A 97 12.42 22.15 0.67
CA THR A 97 11.98 23.11 -0.36
C THR A 97 11.20 24.32 0.19
N GLY A 98 10.72 24.25 1.43
CA GLY A 98 10.07 25.37 2.14
C GLY A 98 11.04 26.44 2.66
N ARG A 99 12.35 26.20 2.65
CA ARG A 99 13.36 27.21 2.97
C ARG A 99 13.72 27.94 1.68
N ARG A 100 13.47 29.26 1.66
CA ARG A 100 13.91 30.23 0.63
C ARG A 100 15.24 29.78 0.00
N PRO A 101 15.35 29.67 -1.34
CA PRO A 101 16.56 29.15 -1.96
C PRO A 101 17.69 30.16 -1.78
N ASP A 102 18.55 29.93 -0.80
CA ASP A 102 19.88 30.51 -0.85
C ASP A 102 20.62 29.79 -1.97
N ARG A 103 20.89 30.54 -3.04
CA ARG A 103 21.48 30.06 -4.28
C ARG A 103 22.93 29.69 -3.99
N THR A 104 23.19 28.43 -3.66
CA THR A 104 24.38 27.67 -4.08
C THR A 104 24.45 26.35 -3.32
N CYS A 105 23.79 25.30 -3.83
CA CYS A 105 24.22 23.92 -3.57
C CYS A 105 23.78 23.04 -4.74
N ARG A 106 24.76 22.55 -5.49
CA ARG A 106 24.60 21.59 -6.59
C ARG A 106 24.20 20.23 -5.98
N PRO A 107 23.10 19.59 -6.41
CA PRO A 107 22.71 18.29 -5.85
C PRO A 107 23.62 17.17 -6.42
N PRO A 108 23.95 16.13 -5.63
CA PRO A 108 24.53 14.91 -6.18
C PRO A 108 23.46 14.13 -6.95
N ALA A 109 23.87 13.52 -8.06
CA ALA A 109 23.02 12.74 -8.94
C ALA A 109 22.48 11.47 -8.23
N GLY A 110 21.34 11.60 -7.56
CA GLY A 110 20.54 10.50 -7.03
C GLY A 110 19.21 10.42 -7.77
N ARG A 111 18.93 9.26 -8.36
CA ARG A 111 17.72 8.96 -9.15
C ARG A 111 16.43 9.48 -8.49
N PRO A 112 15.52 10.15 -9.22
CA PRO A 112 14.26 10.57 -8.65
C PRO A 112 13.35 9.34 -8.42
N CYS A 113 12.96 9.13 -7.17
CA CYS A 113 11.90 8.19 -6.77
C CYS A 113 10.50 8.58 -7.32
N ALA A 114 10.39 9.72 -8.01
CA ALA A 114 9.15 10.30 -8.51
C ALA A 114 8.39 9.42 -9.52
N ARG A 115 9.00 8.37 -10.08
CA ARG A 115 8.36 7.53 -11.12
C ARG A 115 7.44 6.42 -10.62
N LEU A 116 7.33 6.18 -9.31
CA LEU A 116 6.55 5.06 -8.78
C LEU A 116 5.22 5.46 -8.11
N CYS A 117 4.96 6.75 -7.92
CA CYS A 117 3.66 7.22 -7.44
C CYS A 117 2.69 7.32 -8.63
N GLY A 118 2.21 6.17 -9.10
CA GLY A 118 1.07 6.11 -10.00
C GLY A 118 -0.14 6.76 -9.32
N VAL A 119 -0.69 7.79 -9.96
CA VAL A 119 -1.96 8.39 -9.61
C VAL A 119 -3.03 7.30 -9.72
N LEU A 120 -3.61 6.89 -8.59
CA LEU A 120 -4.82 6.06 -8.59
C LEU A 120 -5.92 6.84 -9.34
N PRO A 121 -6.60 6.26 -10.34
CA PRO A 121 -7.77 6.89 -10.92
C PRO A 121 -8.85 7.01 -9.85
N ALA A 122 -9.43 8.20 -9.73
CA ALA A 122 -10.50 8.49 -8.77
C ALA A 122 -11.65 7.48 -8.89
N PRO A 123 -12.31 7.12 -7.78
CA PRO A 123 -13.50 6.28 -7.84
C PRO A 123 -14.57 6.95 -8.71
N ARG A 124 -15.11 6.21 -9.68
CA ARG A 124 -16.24 6.68 -10.49
C ARG A 124 -17.42 6.92 -9.56
N ARG A 125 -17.99 8.13 -9.61
CA ARG A 125 -19.26 8.43 -8.94
C ARG A 125 -20.35 7.46 -9.43
N PRO A 126 -21.22 6.96 -8.55
CA PRO A 126 -22.41 6.25 -8.99
C PRO A 126 -23.32 7.21 -9.78
N PRO A 127 -24.09 6.70 -10.77
CA PRO A 127 -25.08 7.51 -11.46
C PRO A 127 -26.16 7.97 -10.46
N ASP A 128 -26.52 9.24 -10.60
CA ASP A 128 -27.57 9.91 -9.84
C ASP A 128 -28.92 9.47 -10.41
N ASP A 129 -29.57 8.50 -9.78
CA ASP A 129 -30.96 8.14 -10.09
C ASP A 129 -31.89 9.17 -9.44
N SER A 130 -32.03 10.30 -10.10
CA SER A 130 -33.10 11.27 -9.85
C SER A 130 -34.18 11.14 -10.93
N ARG A 131 -35.37 10.73 -10.44
CA ARG A 131 -36.70 10.58 -11.07
C ARG A 131 -36.99 11.36 -12.35
#